data_AF-A0A2G5TRW3-F1
#
_entry.id   AF-A0A2G5TRW3-F1
#
_cell.length_a   1.000
_cell.length_b   1.000
_cell.length_c   1.000
_cell.angle_alpha   90.00
_cell.angle_beta   90.00
_cell.angle_gamma   90.00
#
_symmetry.space_group_name_H-M   'P 1'
#
loop_
_entity.id
_entity.type
_entity.pdbx_description
1 polymer ?
#
loop_
_entity_poly.entity_id
_entity_poly.type
_entity_poly.pdbx_seq_one_letter_code
_entity_poly.pdbx_strand_id
1 'polypeptide(L)'
;MQIEIDEIVKTKQWKEAKKLRCEFCVLNMKAEDICHFSDFIIKTLSISAKDLDFLRKAFTRSSKFRSWLFYLKKSNEIEEVSYLWGPAFISDHLCSWYFRTKDSEEKILLIGINQLAQTVYFENTEMIYVKNGAIVHDYEEN
;
A
#
# COMPACT_ATOMS: atom_id res chain seq x y z
N MET A 1 15.41 4.42 16.59
CA MET A 1 14.52 5.49 17.10
C MET A 1 13.09 5.25 16.62
N GLN A 2 12.10 5.53 17.47
CA GLN A 2 10.66 5.39 17.17
C GLN A 2 9.99 6.75 17.34
N ILE A 3 8.88 7.00 16.66
CA ILE A 3 8.11 8.24 16.73
C ILE A 3 6.61 7.95 16.73
N GLU A 4 5.88 8.53 17.68
CA GLU A 4 4.42 8.54 17.69
C GLU A 4 3.93 9.74 16.88
N ILE A 5 2.91 9.53 16.05
CA ILE A 5 2.42 10.57 15.13
C ILE A 5 1.03 11.11 15.49
N ASP A 6 0.43 10.66 16.60
CA ASP A 6 -0.93 10.99 17.01
C ASP A 6 -1.22 12.49 17.08
N GLU A 7 -0.23 13.30 17.47
CA GLU A 7 -0.38 14.76 17.53
C GLU A 7 -0.06 15.44 16.21
N ILE A 8 0.93 14.95 15.45
CA ILE A 8 1.29 15.60 14.17
C ILE A 8 0.21 15.41 13.12
N VAL A 9 -0.51 14.28 13.12
CA VAL A 9 -1.58 13.99 12.15
C VAL A 9 -2.75 14.98 12.22
N LYS A 10 -2.94 15.62 13.38
CA LYS A 10 -4.00 16.62 13.60
C LYS A 10 -3.67 17.97 12.96
N THR A 11 -2.40 18.25 12.71
CA THR A 11 -1.90 19.54 12.24
C THR A 11 -2.35 19.85 10.81
N LYS A 12 -2.46 21.15 10.48
CA LYS A 12 -2.75 21.60 9.11
C LYS A 12 -1.64 21.17 8.14
N GLN A 13 -0.39 21.26 8.59
CA GLN A 13 0.79 20.90 7.81
C GLN A 13 0.74 19.44 7.36
N TRP A 14 0.36 18.52 8.26
CA TRP A 14 0.22 17.11 7.92
C TRP A 14 -0.89 16.87 6.89
N LYS A 15 -2.07 17.47 7.11
CA LYS A 15 -3.25 17.31 6.24
C LYS A 15 -3.06 17.89 4.84
N GLU A 16 -2.23 18.91 4.69
CA GLU A 16 -1.92 19.54 3.41
C GLU A 16 -0.66 18.99 2.73
N ALA A 17 0.15 18.23 3.47
CA ALA A 17 1.38 17.67 2.93
C ALA A 17 1.05 16.60 1.86
N LYS A 18 1.78 16.67 0.75
CA LYS A 18 1.61 15.76 -0.39
C LYS A 18 2.51 14.54 -0.32
N LYS A 19 3.62 14.64 0.40
CA LYS A 19 4.64 13.60 0.49
C LYS A 19 5.16 13.48 1.91
N LEU A 20 5.48 12.25 2.31
CA LEU A 20 6.20 11.98 3.54
C LEU A 20 7.33 10.98 3.29
N ARG A 21 8.52 11.28 3.82
CA ARG A 21 9.59 10.31 3.98
C ARG A 21 10.07 10.36 5.42
N CYS A 22 9.95 9.25 6.15
CA CYS A 22 10.36 9.14 7.54
C CYS A 22 11.29 7.94 7.71
N GLU A 23 12.52 8.21 8.17
CA GLU A 23 13.50 7.16 8.43
C GLU A 23 13.34 6.53 9.82
N PHE A 24 12.50 7.11 10.68
CA PHE A 24 12.16 6.60 11.99
C PHE A 24 11.03 5.57 11.92
N CYS A 25 10.97 4.70 12.94
CA CYS A 25 9.88 3.75 13.08
C CYS A 25 8.64 4.48 13.60
N VAL A 26 7.66 4.67 12.74
CA VAL A 26 6.37 5.30 13.07
C VAL A 26 5.52 4.33 13.89
N LEU A 27 4.88 4.85 14.95
CA LEU A 27 3.95 4.16 15.83
C LEU A 27 2.55 4.79 15.73
N ASN A 28 1.53 4.06 16.16
CA ASN A 28 0.12 4.50 16.23
C ASN A 28 -0.44 5.03 14.90
N MET A 29 0.11 4.54 13.79
CA MET A 29 -0.33 4.93 12.46
C MET A 29 -1.69 4.30 12.15
N LYS A 30 -2.64 5.12 11.69
CA LYS A 30 -3.88 4.66 11.06
C LYS A 30 -3.80 4.92 9.57
N ALA A 31 -4.30 3.99 8.76
CA ALA A 31 -4.30 4.13 7.30
C ALA A 31 -5.07 5.40 6.84
N GLU A 32 -6.13 5.76 7.55
CA GLU A 32 -6.96 6.96 7.32
C GLU A 32 -6.19 8.28 7.45
N ASP A 33 -5.23 8.33 8.39
CA ASP A 33 -4.46 9.55 8.68
C ASP A 33 -3.35 9.81 7.65
N ILE A 34 -3.09 8.85 6.76
CA ILE A 34 -1.97 8.91 5.81
C ILE A 34 -2.40 8.77 4.36
N CYS A 35 -3.58 8.20 4.05
CA CYS A 35 -3.96 7.83 2.68
C CYS A 35 -4.04 9.01 1.70
N HIS A 36 -4.02 10.26 2.18
CA HIS A 36 -3.98 11.47 1.35
C HIS A 36 -2.61 11.74 0.71
N PHE A 37 -1.52 11.13 1.18
CA PHE A 37 -0.19 11.32 0.61
C PHE A 37 -0.10 10.71 -0.80
N SER A 38 0.49 11.48 -1.72
CA SER A 38 0.81 10.99 -3.08
C SER A 38 2.03 10.06 -3.07
N ASP A 39 3.07 10.43 -2.33
CA ASP A 39 4.29 9.65 -2.14
C ASP A 39 4.54 9.45 -0.64
N PHE A 40 4.78 8.21 -0.21
CA PHE A 40 4.89 7.88 1.21
C PHE A 40 5.92 6.80 1.46
N ILE A 41 6.93 7.08 2.28
CA ILE A 41 7.97 6.12 2.65
C ILE A 41 8.19 6.18 4.14
N ILE A 42 7.93 5.08 4.85
CA ILE A 42 8.13 5.00 6.29
C ILE A 42 8.68 3.64 6.72
N LYS A 43 9.14 3.58 7.97
CA LYS A 43 9.32 2.33 8.71
C LYS A 43 8.20 2.18 9.73
N THR A 44 7.61 1.00 9.87
CA THR A 44 6.60 0.69 10.90
C THR A 44 6.85 -0.68 11.50
N LEU A 45 6.23 -0.99 12.64
CA LEU A 45 6.34 -2.31 13.27
C LEU A 45 5.69 -3.39 12.41
N SER A 46 4.46 -3.14 11.97
CA SER A 46 3.63 -4.02 11.17
C SER A 46 2.54 -3.20 10.49
N ILE A 47 1.84 -3.79 9.52
CA ILE A 47 0.62 -3.23 8.94
C ILE A 47 -0.40 -4.37 8.79
N SER A 48 -1.63 -4.15 9.23
CA SER A 48 -2.64 -5.22 9.21
C SER A 48 -3.18 -5.46 7.81
N ALA A 49 -3.71 -6.66 7.54
CA ALA A 49 -4.40 -6.95 6.27
C ALA A 49 -5.59 -6.01 6.03
N LYS A 50 -6.27 -5.57 7.10
CA LYS A 50 -7.37 -4.59 7.02
C LYS A 50 -6.90 -3.19 6.63
N ASP A 51 -5.78 -2.73 7.20
CA ASP A 51 -5.18 -1.44 6.82
C ASP A 51 -4.73 -1.47 5.36
N LEU A 52 -4.12 -2.58 4.94
CA LEU A 52 -3.74 -2.77 3.54
C LEU A 52 -4.97 -2.75 2.62
N ASP A 53 -6.05 -3.42 2.98
CA ASP A 53 -7.28 -3.44 2.17
C ASP A 53 -7.93 -2.05 2.09
N PHE A 54 -7.92 -1.30 3.19
CA PHE A 54 -8.33 0.10 3.19
C PHE A 54 -7.49 0.94 2.22
N LEU A 55 -6.16 0.84 2.29
CA LEU A 55 -5.25 1.56 1.40
C LEU A 55 -5.42 1.16 -0.06
N ARG A 56 -5.56 -0.15 -0.35
CA ARG A 56 -5.89 -0.67 -1.68
C ARG A 56 -7.13 0.03 -2.23
N LYS A 57 -8.26 -0.03 -1.51
CA LYS A 57 -9.53 0.60 -1.91
C LYS A 57 -9.39 2.11 -2.11
N ALA A 58 -8.64 2.79 -1.23
CA ALA A 58 -8.38 4.22 -1.35
C ALA A 58 -7.57 4.55 -2.61
N PHE A 59 -6.51 3.80 -2.90
CA PHE A 59 -5.61 4.07 -4.03
C PHE A 59 -6.21 3.67 -5.37
N THR A 60 -7.00 2.60 -5.44
CA THR A 60 -7.77 2.22 -6.63
C THR A 60 -8.73 3.32 -7.09
N ARG A 61 -9.20 4.17 -6.17
CA ARG A 61 -10.13 5.28 -6.42
C ARG A 61 -9.44 6.66 -6.47
N SER A 62 -8.13 6.73 -6.24
CA SER A 62 -7.41 7.99 -6.08
C SER A 62 -6.55 8.31 -7.29
N SER A 63 -6.87 9.42 -7.96
CA SER A 63 -6.02 9.99 -9.00
C SER A 63 -4.75 10.67 -8.46
N LYS A 64 -4.68 10.94 -7.15
CA LYS A 64 -3.54 11.62 -6.51
C LYS A 64 -2.42 10.67 -6.07
N PHE A 65 -2.72 9.38 -5.89
CA PHE A 65 -1.77 8.36 -5.47
C PHE A 65 -0.67 8.16 -6.53
N ARG A 66 0.58 8.03 -6.09
CA ARG A 66 1.75 7.75 -6.96
C ARG A 66 2.50 6.49 -6.53
N SER A 67 3.16 6.52 -5.38
CA SER A 67 4.02 5.42 -4.93
C SER A 67 4.18 5.40 -3.41
N TRP A 68 4.01 4.25 -2.79
CA TRP A 68 4.13 4.07 -1.35
C TRP A 68 5.03 2.88 -1.02
N LEU A 69 5.81 3.01 0.06
CA LEU A 69 6.70 1.97 0.56
C LEU A 69 6.72 1.95 2.09
N PHE A 70 6.41 0.78 2.64
CA PHE A 70 6.55 0.46 4.05
C PHE A 70 7.73 -0.49 4.22
N TYR A 71 8.63 -0.14 5.13
CA TYR A 71 9.57 -1.09 5.72
C TYR A 71 9.00 -1.60 7.03
N LEU A 72 8.87 -2.91 7.16
CA LEU A 72 8.27 -3.56 8.32
C LEU A 72 9.37 -4.15 9.20
N LYS A 73 9.17 -4.10 10.52
CA LYS A 73 10.03 -4.83 11.47
C LYS A 73 9.54 -6.24 11.74
N LYS A 74 8.25 -6.49 11.55
CA LYS A 74 7.62 -7.80 11.64
C LYS A 74 7.07 -8.18 10.28
N SER A 75 7.10 -9.47 9.96
CA SER A 75 6.50 -9.99 8.73
C SER A 75 5.00 -9.71 8.70
N ASN A 76 4.48 -9.43 7.51
CA ASN A 76 3.05 -9.35 7.30
C ASN A 76 2.41 -10.73 7.20
N GLU A 77 1.14 -10.79 7.61
CA GLU A 77 0.29 -11.98 7.52
C GLU A 77 -0.28 -12.11 6.11
N ILE A 78 0.55 -12.62 5.19
CA ILE A 78 0.19 -12.77 3.77
C ILE A 78 -1.03 -13.68 3.56
N GLU A 79 -1.25 -14.64 4.46
CA GLU A 79 -2.43 -15.51 4.42
C GLU A 79 -3.73 -14.71 4.59
N GLU A 80 -3.77 -13.75 5.54
CA GLU A 80 -4.93 -12.88 5.73
C GLU A 80 -5.14 -11.94 4.53
N VAL A 81 -4.06 -11.43 3.96
CA VAL A 81 -4.11 -10.61 2.74
C VAL A 81 -4.67 -11.43 1.57
N SER A 82 -4.22 -12.67 1.41
CA SER A 82 -4.69 -13.57 0.34
C SER A 82 -6.16 -13.99 0.55
N TYR A 83 -6.61 -14.09 1.79
CA TYR A 83 -8.02 -14.32 2.10
C TYR A 83 -8.90 -13.14 1.67
N LEU A 84 -8.44 -11.90 1.85
CA LEU A 84 -9.18 -10.70 1.48
C LEU A 84 -9.13 -10.39 -0.02
N TRP A 85 -7.98 -10.64 -0.67
CA TRP A 85 -7.72 -10.19 -2.04
C TRP A 85 -7.75 -11.32 -3.07
N GLY A 86 -7.78 -12.56 -2.63
CA GLY A 86 -7.53 -13.72 -3.47
C GLY A 86 -6.03 -14.02 -3.64
N PRO A 87 -5.70 -15.02 -4.47
CA PRO A 87 -4.34 -15.52 -4.60
C PRO A 87 -3.40 -14.47 -5.18
N ALA A 88 -2.22 -14.35 -4.59
CA ALA A 88 -1.14 -13.53 -5.13
C ALA A 88 -0.52 -14.18 -6.37
N PHE A 89 0.03 -13.36 -7.26
CA PHE A 89 1.11 -13.81 -8.13
C PHE A 89 2.40 -13.93 -7.31
N ILE A 90 3.01 -15.12 -7.29
CA ILE A 90 4.19 -15.40 -6.48
C ILE A 90 5.42 -15.50 -7.38
N SER A 91 6.45 -14.72 -7.05
CA SER A 91 7.77 -14.78 -7.68
C SER A 91 8.84 -14.77 -6.58
N ASP A 92 9.44 -15.92 -6.32
CA ASP A 92 10.40 -16.13 -5.21
C ASP A 92 9.83 -15.65 -3.87
N HIS A 93 10.35 -14.54 -3.32
CA HIS A 93 9.95 -13.96 -2.04
C HIS A 93 8.95 -12.79 -2.19
N LEU A 94 8.47 -12.54 -3.40
CA LEU A 94 7.55 -11.46 -3.72
C LEU A 94 6.15 -12.02 -4.01
N CYS A 95 5.18 -11.56 -3.23
CA CYS A 95 3.76 -11.75 -3.49
C CYS A 95 3.20 -10.45 -4.09
N SER A 96 2.58 -10.53 -5.26
CA SER A 96 2.03 -9.37 -5.97
C SER A 96 0.56 -9.53 -6.28
N TRP A 97 -0.18 -8.44 -6.14
CA TRP A 97 -1.58 -8.32 -6.55
C TRP A 97 -1.76 -7.13 -7.48
N TYR A 98 -2.67 -7.27 -8.42
CA TYR A 98 -2.93 -6.28 -9.47
C TYR A 98 -4.42 -5.93 -9.45
N PHE A 99 -4.73 -4.63 -9.33
CA PHE A 99 -6.10 -4.13 -9.28
C PHE A 99 -6.31 -3.07 -10.35
N ARG A 100 -7.37 -3.19 -11.15
CA ARG A 100 -7.78 -2.11 -12.06
C ARG A 100 -8.10 -0.85 -11.27
N THR A 101 -7.68 0.31 -11.75
CA THR A 101 -8.07 1.59 -11.16
C THR A 101 -9.38 2.09 -11.77
N LYS A 102 -10.19 2.81 -11.01
CA LYS A 102 -11.51 3.27 -11.47
C LYS A 102 -11.44 4.21 -12.68
N ASP A 103 -10.38 5.00 -12.76
CA ASP A 103 -10.27 6.08 -13.74
C ASP A 103 -9.60 5.67 -15.06
N SER A 104 -9.13 4.42 -15.19
CA SER A 104 -8.44 3.94 -16.38
C SER A 104 -8.32 2.42 -16.45
N GLU A 105 -8.70 1.84 -17.59
CA GLU A 105 -8.51 0.44 -17.93
C GLU A 105 -7.03 0.05 -18.09
N GLU A 106 -6.19 1.01 -18.50
CA GLU A 106 -4.76 0.79 -18.71
C GLU A 106 -3.97 0.88 -17.41
N LYS A 107 -4.48 1.64 -16.43
CA LYS A 107 -3.77 1.90 -15.17
C LYS A 107 -4.12 0.85 -14.13
N ILE A 108 -3.09 0.16 -13.67
CA ILE A 108 -3.18 -0.91 -12.68
C ILE A 108 -2.50 -0.46 -11.39
N LEU A 109 -3.16 -0.66 -10.25
CA LEU A 109 -2.53 -0.59 -8.94
C LEU A 109 -1.83 -1.93 -8.68
N LEU A 110 -0.51 -1.89 -8.59
CA LEU A 110 0.32 -3.02 -8.16
C LEU A 110 0.61 -2.87 -6.67
N ILE A 111 0.29 -3.93 -5.92
CA ILE A 111 0.66 -4.07 -4.52
C ILE A 111 1.61 -5.25 -4.40
N GLY A 112 2.79 -5.03 -3.83
CA GLY A 112 3.76 -6.09 -3.61
C GLY A 112 4.16 -6.20 -2.15
N ILE A 113 4.28 -7.44 -1.66
CA ILE A 113 4.82 -7.77 -0.36
C ILE A 113 6.08 -8.62 -0.58
N ASN A 114 7.23 -8.07 -0.22
CA ASN A 114 8.50 -8.78 -0.25
C ASN A 114 8.82 -9.31 1.14
N GLN A 115 8.74 -10.62 1.32
CA GLN A 115 8.95 -11.29 2.60
C GLN A 115 10.42 -11.19 3.07
N LEU A 116 11.37 -11.28 2.15
CA LEU A 116 12.80 -11.25 2.45
C LEU A 116 13.26 -9.85 2.89
N ALA A 117 12.84 -8.83 2.14
CA ALA A 117 13.14 -7.43 2.45
C ALA A 117 12.24 -6.84 3.54
N GLN A 118 11.20 -7.57 3.96
CA GLN A 118 10.15 -7.11 4.87
C GLN A 118 9.54 -5.78 4.44
N THR A 119 9.15 -5.69 3.17
CA THR A 119 8.55 -4.47 2.60
C THR A 119 7.19 -4.71 2.01
N VAL A 120 6.36 -3.67 2.06
CA VAL A 120 5.11 -3.58 1.30
C VAL A 120 5.18 -2.33 0.46
N TYR A 121 4.88 -2.45 -0.83
CA TYR A 121 4.81 -1.30 -1.71
C TYR A 121 3.50 -1.27 -2.49
N PHE A 122 3.11 -0.05 -2.83
CA PHE A 122 2.03 0.23 -3.75
C PHE A 122 2.62 1.10 -4.85
N GLU A 123 2.29 0.79 -6.09
CA GLU A 123 2.68 1.62 -7.23
C GLU A 123 1.63 1.54 -8.33
N ASN A 124 1.57 2.59 -9.16
CA ASN A 124 0.82 2.50 -10.40
C ASN A 124 1.71 1.91 -11.48
N THR A 125 1.17 0.96 -12.22
CA THR A 125 1.76 0.38 -13.42
C THR A 125 0.75 0.39 -14.55
N GLU A 126 1.17 -0.04 -15.73
CA GLU A 126 0.30 -0.18 -16.91
C GLU A 126 -0.02 -1.67 -17.14
N MET A 127 -1.17 -1.93 -17.76
CA MET A 127 -1.63 -3.28 -18.07
C MET A 127 -0.59 -4.10 -18.84
N ILE A 128 0.15 -3.46 -19.73
CA ILE A 128 1.24 -4.08 -20.52
C ILE A 128 2.42 -4.58 -19.66
N TYR A 129 2.56 -4.10 -18.43
CA TYR A 129 3.63 -4.50 -17.50
C TYR A 129 3.16 -5.52 -16.46
N VAL A 130 1.87 -5.89 -16.46
CA VAL A 130 1.35 -6.98 -15.62
C VAL A 130 2.02 -8.28 -16.03
N LYS A 131 2.46 -9.07 -15.04
CA LYS A 131 3.17 -10.33 -15.28
C LYS A 131 2.25 -11.36 -15.93
N ASN A 132 2.77 -12.08 -16.93
CA ASN A 132 2.06 -13.18 -17.57
C ASN A 132 1.62 -14.22 -16.52
N GLY A 133 0.34 -14.58 -16.53
CA GLY A 133 -0.25 -15.51 -15.56
C GLY A 133 -0.69 -14.87 -14.24
N ALA A 134 -0.47 -13.57 -14.03
CA ALA A 134 -1.05 -12.86 -12.90
C ALA A 134 -2.55 -12.61 -13.09
N ILE A 135 -3.30 -12.67 -12.00
CA ILE A 135 -4.71 -12.30 -11.98
C ILE A 135 -4.79 -10.78 -11.82
N VAL A 136 -5.58 -10.14 -12.68
CA VAL A 136 -5.96 -8.73 -12.53
C VAL A 136 -7.37 -8.68 -11.97
N HIS A 137 -7.49 -8.16 -10.75
CA HIS A 137 -8.76 -8.01 -10.06
C HIS A 137 -9.46 -6.73 -10.51
N ASP A 138 -10.75 -6.85 -10.81
CA ASP A 138 -11.60 -5.68 -11.04
C ASP A 138 -11.78 -4.85 -9.78
N TYR A 139 -12.13 -3.57 -9.97
CA TYR A 139 -12.51 -2.73 -8.85
C TYR A 139 -13.93 -3.14 -8.41
N GLU A 140 -14.10 -3.52 -7.13
CA GLU A 140 -15.43 -3.83 -6.61
C GLU A 140 -16.26 -2.53 -6.46
N GLU A 141 -17.34 -2.42 -7.23
CA GLU A 141 -18.44 -1.49 -6.99
C GLU A 141 -19.27 -2.03 -5.82
N ASN A 142 -18.97 -1.54 -4.62
CA ASN A 142 -19.95 -1.59 -3.52
C ASN A 142 -21.04 -0.55 -3.74
#